data_AF-A0A450SMX8-F1
#
_entry.id   AF-A0A450SMX8-F1
#
_cell.length_a   1.000
_cell.length_b   1.000
_cell.length_c   1.000
_cell.angle_alpha   90.00
_cell.angle_beta   90.00
_cell.angle_gamma   90.00
#
_symmetry.space_group_name_H-M   'P 1'
#
loop_
_entity.id
_entity.type
_entity.pdbx_description
1 polymer ?
#
loop_
_entity_poly.entity_id
_entity_poly.type
_entity_poly.pdbx_seq_one_letter_code
_entity_poly.pdbx_strand_id
1 'polypeptide(L)'
;MSASDFYDRRETRSVDERRAAQLAELGTLVAKARANPVHGQRFQGVEVSDISSLDDLARFPILRKSDLIGMQGENPPFGGLNIVETGRLRHVYQSPGPINDYDGEGPDWWRTGRALYAAGFRPGDIVHNSFSYHFTPAGSLFDQAATSIGCAVFPAGTENTEAQAQALVTFGATAYTGIPDFLPRLLDKADELGLDAGSLTKASVSAGPLFPSVRQGLNERGVHVYQCYVIADLGLISYETPALEAMVVDEDVIVEIVRPGTGDPLPDGEVGEVVVTALSHHELPLIRLAIGDLSASMPGPSPCGRTNMRLKGWLGRADQTAKVRGLFVHPEQVARVLKQCGLDGRARLVIGREGDRDTMTLHVEYAGDAKGLTDRIESAIKATFNLRGHARIEAPGTLANDGKLIDDTRDF
;
A
#
# COMPACT_ATOMS: atom_id res chain seq x y z
N MET A 1 0.75 18.52 22.73
CA MET A 1 1.76 18.17 21.72
C MET A 1 2.82 19.25 21.74
N SER A 2 4.06 18.89 22.04
CA SER A 2 5.20 19.81 21.99
C SER A 2 5.84 19.73 20.58
N ALA A 3 6.67 20.70 20.20
CA ALA A 3 7.40 20.66 18.92
C ALA A 3 8.29 19.40 18.76
N SER A 4 8.56 18.65 19.85
CA SER A 4 9.28 17.37 19.85
C SER A 4 8.48 16.15 19.38
N ASP A 5 7.22 16.31 18.99
CA ASP A 5 6.32 15.19 18.67
C ASP A 5 6.22 14.92 17.15
N PHE A 6 6.79 15.80 16.32
CA PHE A 6 6.82 15.70 14.86
C PHE A 6 8.25 15.52 14.35
N TYR A 7 8.45 14.72 13.31
CA TYR A 7 9.78 14.48 12.73
C TYR A 7 10.33 15.74 12.07
N ASP A 8 9.46 16.50 11.38
CA ASP A 8 9.78 17.78 10.79
C ASP A 8 8.54 18.70 10.74
N ARG A 9 8.77 19.95 10.32
CA ARG A 9 7.71 20.97 10.16
C ARG A 9 6.67 20.66 9.09
N ARG A 10 6.91 19.69 8.20
CA ARG A 10 5.98 19.37 7.10
C ARG A 10 4.77 18.60 7.59
N GLU A 11 4.87 17.91 8.72
CA GLU A 11 3.75 17.11 9.27
C GLU A 11 2.55 17.96 9.70
N THR A 12 2.77 19.24 9.98
CA THR A 12 1.75 20.19 10.44
C THR A 12 1.50 21.33 9.46
N ARG A 13 2.08 21.28 8.24
CA ARG A 13 1.87 22.30 7.20
C ARG A 13 0.42 22.34 6.75
N SER A 14 -0.01 23.45 6.17
CA SER A 14 -1.38 23.52 5.63
C SER A 14 -1.57 22.55 4.44
N VAL A 15 -2.82 22.19 4.16
CA VAL A 15 -3.16 21.35 3.01
C VAL A 15 -2.74 22.02 1.70
N ASP A 16 -2.89 23.35 1.59
CA ASP A 16 -2.53 24.10 0.40
C ASP A 16 -1.01 24.13 0.17
N GLU A 17 -0.22 24.36 1.22
CA GLU A 17 1.25 24.27 1.14
C GLU A 17 1.72 22.87 0.75
N ARG A 18 1.05 21.82 1.25
CA ARG A 18 1.34 20.43 0.86
C ARG A 18 1.05 20.19 -0.60
N ARG A 19 -0.16 20.51 -1.06
CA ARG A 19 -0.59 20.29 -2.45
C ARG A 19 0.29 21.06 -3.43
N ALA A 20 0.66 22.31 -3.11
CA ALA A 20 1.54 23.12 -3.95
C ALA A 20 2.95 22.50 -4.07
N ALA A 21 3.54 22.07 -2.95
CA ALA A 21 4.85 21.42 -2.96
C ALA A 21 4.82 20.07 -3.71
N GLN A 22 3.81 19.23 -3.44
CA GLN A 22 3.65 17.95 -4.13
C GLN A 22 3.43 18.13 -5.63
N LEU A 23 2.69 19.16 -6.05
CA LEU A 23 2.48 19.48 -7.46
C LEU A 23 3.79 19.88 -8.17
N ALA A 24 4.62 20.68 -7.51
CA ALA A 24 5.93 21.06 -8.05
C ALA A 24 6.86 19.85 -8.23
N GLU A 25 6.92 18.96 -7.22
CA GLU A 25 7.71 17.73 -7.30
C GLU A 25 7.13 16.76 -8.35
N LEU A 26 5.81 16.64 -8.45
CA LEU A 26 5.15 15.83 -9.46
C LEU A 26 5.51 16.29 -10.88
N GLY A 27 5.47 17.60 -11.14
CA GLY A 27 5.87 18.16 -12.43
C GLY A 27 7.31 17.80 -12.79
N THR A 28 8.22 17.87 -11.82
CA THR A 28 9.63 17.47 -11.97
C THR A 28 9.77 15.97 -12.25
N LEU A 29 9.06 15.14 -11.49
CA LEU A 29 9.07 13.68 -11.64
C LEU A 29 8.56 13.27 -13.03
N VAL A 30 7.43 13.82 -13.47
CA VAL A 30 6.83 13.51 -14.79
C VAL A 30 7.76 13.96 -15.92
N ALA A 31 8.35 15.16 -15.82
CA ALA A 31 9.30 15.64 -16.82
C ALA A 31 10.52 14.71 -16.97
N LYS A 32 11.08 14.24 -15.85
CA LYS A 32 12.17 13.25 -15.85
C LYS A 32 11.72 11.90 -16.42
N ALA A 33 10.57 11.40 -15.98
CA ALA A 33 10.03 10.13 -16.43
C ALA A 33 9.77 10.13 -17.94
N ARG A 34 9.17 11.17 -18.51
CA ARG A 34 8.89 11.26 -19.95
C ARG A 34 10.11 11.18 -20.86
N ALA A 35 11.29 11.58 -20.38
CA ALA A 35 12.52 11.45 -21.15
C ALA A 35 12.92 9.98 -21.38
N ASN A 36 12.41 9.06 -20.57
CA ASN A 36 12.57 7.63 -20.74
C ASN A 36 11.54 7.07 -21.76
N PRO A 37 11.95 6.25 -22.75
CA PRO A 37 11.07 5.77 -23.81
C PRO A 37 9.85 4.96 -23.32
N VAL A 38 10.01 4.13 -22.29
CA VAL A 38 8.92 3.29 -21.75
C VAL A 38 7.85 4.16 -21.09
N HIS A 39 8.28 5.13 -20.27
CA HIS A 39 7.38 6.13 -19.69
C HIS A 39 6.76 7.04 -20.75
N GLY A 40 7.53 7.48 -21.75
CA GLY A 40 7.03 8.26 -22.87
C GLY A 40 5.93 7.55 -23.64
N GLN A 41 6.05 6.23 -23.85
CA GLN A 41 5.00 5.41 -24.43
C GLN A 41 3.78 5.28 -23.51
N ARG A 42 4.00 5.02 -22.21
CA ARG A 42 2.91 4.94 -21.22
C ARG A 42 2.11 6.23 -21.16
N PHE A 43 2.77 7.39 -21.18
CA PHE A 43 2.12 8.69 -21.01
C PHE A 43 1.62 9.31 -22.32
N GLN A 44 1.54 8.53 -23.41
CA GLN A 44 0.98 9.02 -24.68
C GLN A 44 -0.44 9.58 -24.47
N GLY A 45 -0.64 10.82 -24.89
CA GLY A 45 -1.93 11.52 -24.78
C GLY A 45 -2.13 12.37 -23.53
N VAL A 46 -1.13 12.48 -22.64
CA VAL A 46 -1.14 13.39 -21.48
C VAL A 46 0.13 14.21 -21.48
N GLU A 47 0.09 15.53 -21.59
CA GLU A 47 1.27 16.41 -21.60
C GLU A 47 1.72 16.87 -20.20
N VAL A 48 2.97 17.31 -20.02
CA VAL A 48 3.39 17.87 -18.72
C VAL A 48 2.62 19.15 -18.42
N SER A 49 2.34 19.96 -19.45
CA SER A 49 1.53 21.17 -19.36
C SER A 49 0.07 20.91 -18.98
N ASP A 50 -0.36 19.64 -19.03
CA ASP A 50 -1.70 19.23 -18.60
C ASP A 50 -1.81 19.06 -17.07
N ILE A 51 -0.70 19.09 -16.33
CA ILE A 51 -0.70 18.95 -14.87
C ILE A 51 -0.75 20.33 -14.24
N SER A 52 -1.97 20.74 -13.88
CA SER A 52 -2.25 22.00 -13.17
C SER A 52 -2.62 21.78 -11.70
N SER A 53 -2.96 20.54 -11.35
CA SER A 53 -3.37 20.09 -10.02
C SER A 53 -2.96 18.64 -9.78
N LEU A 54 -2.99 18.18 -8.52
CA LEU A 54 -2.77 16.76 -8.23
C LEU A 54 -3.85 15.86 -8.83
N ASP A 55 -5.05 16.40 -9.03
CA ASP A 55 -6.21 15.66 -9.54
C ASP A 55 -6.01 15.27 -11.03
N ASP A 56 -5.13 15.98 -11.74
CA ASP A 56 -4.73 15.67 -13.12
C ASP A 56 -3.98 14.34 -13.24
N LEU A 57 -3.51 13.75 -12.12
CA LEU A 57 -2.98 12.39 -12.10
C LEU A 57 -3.99 11.38 -12.68
N ALA A 58 -5.30 11.57 -12.48
CA ALA A 58 -6.32 10.66 -13.00
C ALA A 58 -6.22 10.44 -14.53
N ARG A 59 -5.59 11.35 -15.28
CA ARG A 59 -5.35 11.26 -16.72
C ARG A 59 -4.22 10.27 -17.08
N PHE A 60 -3.27 10.03 -16.19
CA PHE A 60 -2.16 9.11 -16.39
C PHE A 60 -2.64 7.65 -16.26
N PRO A 61 -2.12 6.71 -17.06
CA PRO A 61 -2.48 5.32 -16.89
C PRO A 61 -1.89 4.75 -15.59
N ILE A 62 -2.67 3.92 -14.92
CA ILE A 62 -2.20 3.12 -13.80
C ILE A 62 -1.19 2.08 -14.29
N LEU A 63 -0.08 1.97 -13.56
CA LEU A 63 0.82 0.83 -13.61
C LEU A 63 0.43 -0.13 -12.50
N ARG A 64 0.11 -1.38 -12.81
CA ARG A 64 -0.17 -2.37 -11.76
C ARG A 64 1.12 -3.08 -11.38
N LYS A 65 1.23 -3.48 -10.13
CA LYS A 65 2.34 -4.30 -9.66
C LYS A 65 2.46 -5.62 -10.44
N SER A 66 1.35 -6.16 -10.95
CA SER A 66 1.34 -7.32 -11.86
C SER A 66 2.01 -7.04 -13.22
N ASP A 67 1.91 -5.81 -13.73
CA ASP A 67 2.51 -5.43 -15.01
C ASP A 67 4.04 -5.41 -14.89
N LEU A 68 4.57 -5.03 -13.73
CA LEU A 68 6.02 -5.03 -13.46
C LEU A 68 6.64 -6.41 -13.71
N ILE A 69 5.96 -7.50 -13.33
CA ILE A 69 6.47 -8.86 -13.52
C ILE A 69 6.71 -9.14 -15.02
N GLY A 70 5.73 -8.82 -15.86
CA GLY A 70 5.83 -9.00 -17.31
C GLY A 70 6.89 -8.08 -17.90
N MET A 71 6.84 -6.79 -17.56
CA MET A 71 7.78 -5.79 -18.07
C MET A 71 9.24 -6.14 -17.72
N GLN A 72 9.52 -6.52 -16.48
CA GLN A 72 10.86 -6.88 -16.03
C GLN A 72 11.35 -8.21 -16.63
N GLY A 73 10.44 -9.15 -16.90
CA GLY A 73 10.76 -10.38 -17.61
C GLY A 73 11.14 -10.14 -19.08
N GLU A 74 10.40 -9.26 -19.77
CA GLU A 74 10.64 -8.90 -21.16
C GLU A 74 11.88 -8.01 -21.35
N ASN A 75 12.13 -7.08 -20.41
CA ASN A 75 13.25 -6.15 -20.46
C ASN A 75 13.93 -5.99 -19.08
N PRO A 76 14.78 -6.95 -18.67
CA PRO A 76 15.45 -6.91 -17.37
C PRO A 76 16.40 -5.71 -17.22
N PRO A 77 16.66 -5.23 -15.99
CA PRO A 77 16.08 -5.71 -14.73
C PRO A 77 14.78 -5.00 -14.33
N PHE A 78 14.52 -3.79 -14.83
CA PHE A 78 13.42 -2.92 -14.35
C PHE A 78 12.36 -2.61 -15.41
N GLY A 79 12.26 -3.42 -16.47
CA GLY A 79 11.29 -3.20 -17.56
C GLY A 79 11.58 -1.97 -18.41
N GLY A 80 12.81 -1.44 -18.33
CA GLY A 80 13.20 -0.16 -18.93
C GLY A 80 12.58 1.07 -18.25
N LEU A 81 12.00 0.95 -17.05
CA LEU A 81 11.40 2.06 -16.30
C LEU A 81 12.45 2.92 -15.57
N ASN A 82 13.65 2.39 -15.34
CA ASN A 82 14.75 3.11 -14.72
C ASN A 82 15.31 4.16 -15.70
N ILE A 83 15.61 5.36 -15.18
CA ILE A 83 16.21 6.46 -15.95
C ILE A 83 17.72 6.58 -15.71
N VAL A 84 18.26 5.82 -14.75
CA VAL A 84 19.69 5.70 -14.48
C VAL A 84 20.15 4.28 -14.76
N GLU A 85 21.44 4.12 -15.07
CA GLU A 85 22.05 2.79 -15.22
C GLU A 85 21.97 2.00 -13.90
N THR A 86 21.68 0.70 -13.98
CA THR A 86 21.54 -0.17 -12.81
C THR A 86 22.74 -0.12 -11.87
N GLY A 87 23.96 -0.03 -12.41
CA GLY A 87 25.20 0.06 -11.61
C GLY A 87 25.37 1.37 -10.83
N ARG A 88 24.49 2.36 -11.02
CA ARG A 88 24.44 3.60 -10.24
C ARG A 88 23.47 3.52 -9.05
N LEU A 89 22.67 2.47 -8.97
CA LEU A 89 21.82 2.20 -7.81
C LEU A 89 22.71 1.66 -6.69
N ARG A 90 22.33 1.90 -5.43
CA ARG A 90 23.16 1.53 -4.29
C ARG A 90 23.09 0.02 -4.02
N HIS A 91 21.90 -0.54 -4.09
CA HIS A 91 21.62 -1.97 -4.03
C HIS A 91 20.52 -2.33 -5.03
N VAL A 92 20.48 -3.61 -5.36
CA VAL A 92 19.38 -4.23 -6.12
C VAL A 92 18.85 -5.42 -5.32
N TYR A 93 17.54 -5.59 -5.34
CA TYR A 93 16.81 -6.59 -4.55
C TYR A 93 15.86 -7.38 -5.44
N GLN A 94 15.32 -8.46 -4.91
CA GLN A 94 14.24 -9.22 -5.54
C GLN A 94 13.17 -9.60 -4.51
N SER A 95 12.01 -8.98 -4.61
CA SER A 95 10.81 -9.28 -3.84
C SER A 95 10.01 -10.46 -4.42
N PRO A 96 9.11 -11.06 -3.62
CA PRO A 96 8.17 -12.08 -4.11
C PRO A 96 7.38 -11.61 -5.33
N GLY A 97 7.06 -12.53 -6.24
CA GLY A 97 6.47 -12.18 -7.54
C GLY A 97 7.50 -11.91 -8.63
N PRO A 98 8.67 -12.56 -8.54
CA PRO A 98 9.99 -12.04 -8.94
C PRO A 98 10.05 -10.57 -9.40
N ILE A 99 9.73 -9.63 -8.50
CA ILE A 99 9.84 -8.19 -8.77
C ILE A 99 11.20 -7.72 -8.29
N ASN A 100 11.99 -7.13 -9.17
CA ASN A 100 13.26 -6.51 -8.85
C ASN A 100 13.02 -5.12 -8.27
N ASP A 101 13.56 -4.86 -7.07
CA ASP A 101 13.52 -3.57 -6.38
C ASP A 101 14.93 -2.98 -6.26
N TYR A 102 15.03 -1.77 -5.71
CA TYR A 102 16.30 -1.06 -5.55
C TYR A 102 16.26 -0.07 -4.39
N ASP A 103 17.42 0.49 -4.08
CA ASP A 103 17.53 1.72 -3.28
C ASP A 103 18.47 2.75 -3.93
N GLY A 104 18.38 3.98 -3.44
CA GLY A 104 19.16 5.11 -3.94
C GLY A 104 20.05 5.74 -2.88
N GLU A 105 20.56 6.93 -3.22
CA GLU A 105 21.40 7.70 -2.31
C GLU A 105 20.58 8.40 -1.22
N GLY A 106 21.16 8.52 -0.03
CA GLY A 106 20.56 9.23 1.09
C GLY A 106 20.64 8.44 2.41
N PRO A 107 20.41 9.13 3.55
CA PRO A 107 20.44 8.49 4.87
C PRO A 107 19.14 7.73 5.20
N ASP A 108 18.02 8.09 4.59
CA ASP A 108 16.70 7.45 4.75
C ASP A 108 15.94 7.51 3.43
N TRP A 109 16.40 6.74 2.43
CA TRP A 109 15.88 6.81 1.06
C TRP A 109 14.37 6.47 1.00
N TRP A 110 13.94 5.49 1.79
CA TRP A 110 12.53 5.08 1.90
C TRP A 110 11.66 5.98 2.79
N ARG A 111 12.25 6.99 3.47
CA ARG A 111 11.55 7.98 4.31
C ARG A 111 10.84 7.40 5.53
N THR A 112 11.30 6.25 6.00
CA THR A 112 10.63 5.48 7.06
C THR A 112 11.01 5.98 8.46
N GLY A 113 12.03 6.84 8.58
CA GLY A 113 12.39 7.52 9.83
C GLY A 113 11.23 8.34 10.41
N ARG A 114 10.37 8.91 9.55
CA ARG A 114 9.15 9.61 9.97
C ARG A 114 8.19 8.70 10.74
N ALA A 115 7.99 7.48 10.25
CA ALA A 115 7.14 6.49 10.90
C ALA A 115 7.71 6.06 12.25
N LEU A 116 9.03 5.81 12.32
CA LEU A 116 9.70 5.47 13.58
C LEU A 116 9.59 6.61 14.60
N TYR A 117 9.78 7.86 14.17
CA TYR A 117 9.64 9.02 15.05
C TYR A 117 8.20 9.15 15.59
N ALA A 118 7.19 8.94 14.74
CA ALA A 118 5.80 8.92 15.17
C ALA A 118 5.47 7.76 16.13
N ALA A 119 6.16 6.62 15.98
CA ALA A 119 6.08 5.48 16.88
C ALA A 119 6.85 5.67 18.21
N GLY A 120 7.48 6.83 18.42
CA GLY A 120 8.16 7.19 19.68
C GLY A 120 9.65 6.86 19.74
N PHE A 121 10.27 6.47 18.61
CA PHE A 121 11.71 6.23 18.53
C PHE A 121 12.45 7.56 18.59
N ARG A 122 13.57 7.62 19.30
CA ARG A 122 14.33 8.85 19.56
C ARG A 122 15.85 8.58 19.52
N PRO A 123 16.66 9.64 19.34
CA PRO A 123 18.11 9.51 19.44
C PRO A 123 18.53 8.82 20.74
N GLY A 124 19.44 7.86 20.64
CA GLY A 124 19.90 7.04 21.77
C GLY A 124 19.11 5.75 22.03
N ASP A 125 17.98 5.52 21.35
CA ASP A 125 17.35 4.20 21.35
C ASP A 125 18.26 3.16 20.68
N ILE A 126 18.17 1.91 21.16
CA ILE A 126 18.81 0.74 20.56
C ILE A 126 17.70 -0.10 19.91
N VAL A 127 17.70 -0.13 18.58
CA VAL A 127 16.68 -0.79 17.77
C VAL A 127 17.09 -2.23 17.47
N HIS A 128 16.30 -3.19 17.95
CA HIS A 128 16.39 -4.59 17.55
C HIS A 128 15.65 -4.78 16.23
N ASN A 129 16.38 -4.81 15.11
CA ASN A 129 15.81 -4.91 13.77
C ASN A 129 15.75 -6.37 13.29
N SER A 130 14.57 -6.98 13.38
CA SER A 130 14.31 -8.37 13.00
C SER A 130 13.80 -8.55 11.57
N PHE A 131 14.01 -7.57 10.69
CA PHE A 131 13.81 -7.78 9.25
C PHE A 131 15.04 -8.44 8.60
N SER A 132 14.80 -9.17 7.52
CA SER A 132 15.89 -9.79 6.75
C SER A 132 16.71 -8.74 6.00
N TYR A 133 18.04 -8.88 6.04
CA TYR A 133 19.01 -7.98 5.39
C TYR A 133 19.49 -8.49 4.03
N HIS A 134 19.04 -9.66 3.60
CA HIS A 134 19.38 -10.24 2.31
C HIS A 134 18.15 -10.38 1.43
N PHE A 135 18.36 -10.39 0.11
CA PHE A 135 17.37 -10.63 -0.94
C PHE A 135 16.31 -9.53 -1.10
N THR A 136 15.68 -9.10 -0.01
CA THR A 136 14.66 -8.03 0.05
C THR A 136 15.16 -6.84 0.87
N PRO A 137 14.64 -5.61 0.66
CA PRO A 137 15.22 -4.41 1.27
C PRO A 137 14.84 -4.17 2.74
N ALA A 138 13.93 -4.94 3.33
CA ALA A 138 13.29 -4.57 4.60
C ALA A 138 14.30 -4.32 5.75
N GLY A 139 15.34 -5.15 5.88
CA GLY A 139 16.41 -4.95 6.87
C GLY A 139 17.12 -3.61 6.68
N SER A 140 17.66 -3.36 5.48
CA SER A 140 18.34 -2.12 5.12
C SER A 140 17.45 -0.88 5.25
N LEU A 141 16.16 -1.02 4.91
CA LEU A 141 15.18 0.05 4.97
C LEU A 141 14.95 0.54 6.39
N PHE A 142 14.72 -0.36 7.34
CA PHE A 142 14.53 0.03 8.75
C PHE A 142 15.85 0.40 9.45
N ASP A 143 16.98 -0.11 8.95
CA ASP A 143 18.31 0.31 9.41
C ASP A 143 18.59 1.78 9.07
N GLN A 144 18.41 2.16 7.79
CA GLN A 144 18.52 3.55 7.32
C GLN A 144 17.57 4.47 8.10
N ALA A 145 16.32 4.04 8.28
CA ALA A 145 15.33 4.78 9.08
C ALA A 145 15.82 5.07 10.50
N ALA A 146 16.23 4.03 11.23
CA ALA A 146 16.64 4.11 12.62
C ALA A 146 17.93 4.92 12.79
N THR A 147 18.90 4.72 11.91
CA THR A 147 20.16 5.47 11.95
C THR A 147 19.94 6.95 11.61
N SER A 148 19.04 7.28 10.68
CA SER A 148 18.72 8.67 10.33
C SER A 148 18.09 9.47 11.50
N ILE A 149 17.39 8.80 12.41
CA ILE A 149 16.80 9.42 13.62
C ILE A 149 17.75 9.38 14.83
N GLY A 150 18.99 8.89 14.65
CA GLY A 150 20.02 8.85 15.70
C GLY A 150 19.92 7.65 16.65
N CYS A 151 19.25 6.57 16.25
CA CYS A 151 19.27 5.31 16.99
C CYS A 151 20.49 4.45 16.62
N ALA A 152 20.92 3.60 17.54
CA ALA A 152 21.78 2.47 17.21
C ALA A 152 20.91 1.29 16.73
N VAL A 153 21.42 0.47 15.81
CA VAL A 153 20.70 -0.69 15.28
C VAL A 153 21.46 -1.97 15.60
N PHE A 154 20.78 -2.93 16.19
CA PHE A 154 21.21 -4.32 16.22
C PHE A 154 20.54 -5.06 15.05
N PRO A 155 21.30 -5.43 14.00
CA PRO A 155 20.76 -6.05 12.78
C PRO A 155 20.46 -7.54 13.02
N ALA A 156 19.38 -7.83 13.74
CA ALA A 156 19.08 -9.16 14.24
C ALA A 156 18.71 -10.18 13.14
N GLY A 157 18.10 -9.72 12.05
CA GLY A 157 17.58 -10.63 11.03
C GLY A 157 16.40 -11.47 11.53
N THR A 158 16.10 -12.56 10.85
CA THR A 158 14.88 -13.37 11.09
C THR A 158 15.14 -14.72 11.76
N GLU A 159 16.41 -15.09 11.98
CA GLU A 159 16.79 -16.44 12.40
C GLU A 159 17.26 -16.48 13.86
N ASN A 160 17.30 -17.70 14.42
CA ASN A 160 17.85 -18.00 15.74
C ASN A 160 17.23 -17.16 16.88
N THR A 161 15.94 -17.38 17.16
CA THR A 161 15.17 -16.64 18.18
C THR A 161 15.81 -16.64 19.57
N GLU A 162 16.48 -17.74 19.97
CA GLU A 162 17.20 -17.82 21.26
C GLU A 162 18.37 -16.83 21.30
N ALA A 163 19.21 -16.81 20.25
CA ALA A 163 20.28 -15.83 20.16
C ALA A 163 19.76 -14.38 20.06
N GLN A 164 18.64 -14.16 19.37
CA GLN A 164 18.00 -12.85 19.33
C GLN A 164 17.50 -12.39 20.71
N ALA A 165 16.86 -13.27 21.49
CA ALA A 165 16.40 -12.95 22.83
C ALA A 165 17.60 -12.59 23.75
N GLN A 166 18.68 -13.37 23.66
CA GLN A 166 19.90 -13.07 24.40
C GLN A 166 20.51 -11.72 23.98
N ALA A 167 20.57 -11.43 22.67
CA ALA A 167 21.11 -10.18 22.16
C ALA A 167 20.25 -8.97 22.56
N LEU A 168 18.92 -9.10 22.47
CA LEU A 168 17.96 -8.06 22.87
C LEU A 168 18.24 -7.57 24.29
N VAL A 169 18.42 -8.51 25.23
CA VAL A 169 18.72 -8.19 26.64
C VAL A 169 20.17 -7.74 26.82
N THR A 170 21.13 -8.39 26.15
CA THR A 170 22.57 -8.05 26.25
C THR A 170 22.84 -6.60 25.84
N PHE A 171 22.21 -6.14 24.76
CA PHE A 171 22.35 -4.77 24.28
C PHE A 171 21.35 -3.80 24.92
N GLY A 172 20.40 -4.29 25.72
CA GLY A 172 19.36 -3.47 26.33
C GLY A 172 18.52 -2.74 25.28
N ALA A 173 18.07 -3.45 24.26
CA ALA A 173 17.30 -2.86 23.17
C ALA A 173 16.01 -2.20 23.69
N THR A 174 15.83 -0.92 23.36
CA THR A 174 14.67 -0.14 23.81
C THR A 174 13.53 -0.15 22.82
N ALA A 175 13.81 -0.51 21.55
CA ALA A 175 12.88 -0.44 20.46
C ALA A 175 13.00 -1.63 19.49
N TYR A 176 11.90 -1.98 18.81
CA TYR A 176 11.85 -3.12 17.87
C TYR A 176 11.32 -2.71 16.49
N THR A 177 11.94 -3.24 15.43
CA THR A 177 11.36 -3.22 14.08
C THR A 177 11.30 -4.62 13.50
N GLY A 178 10.16 -4.99 12.90
CA GLY A 178 9.98 -6.31 12.30
C GLY A 178 8.55 -6.61 11.91
N ILE A 179 8.25 -7.89 11.62
CA ILE A 179 6.89 -8.33 11.33
C ILE A 179 6.06 -8.46 12.64
N PRO A 180 4.75 -8.16 12.64
CA PRO A 180 3.91 -8.17 13.83
C PRO A 180 4.00 -9.45 14.67
N ASP A 181 3.92 -10.62 14.02
CA ASP A 181 3.79 -11.90 14.72
C ASP A 181 5.13 -12.46 15.23
N PHE A 182 6.27 -11.84 14.90
CA PHE A 182 7.56 -12.31 15.41
C PHE A 182 7.86 -11.78 16.81
N LEU A 183 7.51 -10.52 17.09
CA LEU A 183 7.82 -9.90 18.39
C LEU A 183 7.24 -10.67 19.59
N PRO A 184 5.97 -11.11 19.61
CA PRO A 184 5.45 -11.93 20.71
C PRO A 184 6.29 -13.20 20.93
N ARG A 185 6.66 -13.91 19.85
CA ARG A 185 7.49 -15.13 19.93
C ARG A 185 8.89 -14.86 20.47
N LEU A 186 9.46 -13.69 20.15
CA LEU A 186 10.76 -13.27 20.68
C LEU A 186 10.67 -12.99 22.19
N LEU A 187 9.60 -12.33 22.65
CA LEU A 187 9.37 -12.05 24.06
C LEU A 187 9.04 -13.33 24.85
N ASP A 188 8.22 -14.23 24.29
CA ASP A 188 7.95 -15.54 24.90
C ASP A 188 9.24 -16.37 25.03
N LYS A 189 10.13 -16.31 24.02
CA LYS A 189 11.45 -16.96 24.09
C LYS A 189 12.33 -16.35 25.18
N ALA A 190 12.29 -15.03 25.37
CA ALA A 190 13.02 -14.38 26.47
C ALA A 190 12.52 -14.88 27.83
N ASP A 191 11.19 -15.00 28.02
CA ASP A 191 10.60 -15.53 29.24
C ASP A 191 11.00 -16.98 29.50
N GLU A 192 10.95 -17.84 28.47
CA GLU A 192 11.38 -19.24 28.54
C GLU A 192 12.84 -19.39 29.00
N LEU A 193 13.70 -18.44 28.61
CA LEU A 193 15.12 -18.39 28.98
C LEU A 193 15.37 -17.67 30.31
N GLY A 194 14.35 -17.09 30.94
CA GLY A 194 14.47 -16.28 32.15
C GLY A 194 15.22 -14.95 31.94
N LEU A 195 15.13 -14.38 30.74
CA LEU A 195 15.77 -13.12 30.35
C LEU A 195 14.81 -11.93 30.53
N ASP A 196 15.31 -10.83 31.13
CA ASP A 196 14.52 -9.62 31.32
C ASP A 196 14.55 -8.70 30.08
N ALA A 197 13.47 -8.74 29.28
CA ALA A 197 13.27 -7.91 28.10
C ALA A 197 12.57 -6.57 28.39
N GLY A 198 12.41 -6.16 29.67
CA GLY A 198 11.61 -4.99 30.07
C GLY A 198 12.13 -3.63 29.59
N SER A 199 13.34 -3.55 29.04
CA SER A 199 13.85 -2.34 28.38
C SER A 199 13.15 -2.04 27.06
N LEU A 200 12.61 -3.05 26.39
CA LEU A 200 11.87 -2.91 25.15
C LEU A 200 10.47 -2.33 25.43
N THR A 201 10.22 -1.10 25.00
CA THR A 201 8.97 -0.38 25.32
C THR A 201 8.23 0.14 24.10
N LYS A 202 8.85 0.09 22.92
CA LYS A 202 8.26 0.61 21.68
C LYS A 202 8.56 -0.30 20.50
N ALA A 203 7.62 -0.40 19.56
CA ALA A 203 7.77 -1.20 18.35
C ALA A 203 7.14 -0.52 17.14
N SER A 204 7.78 -0.66 15.98
CA SER A 204 7.21 -0.30 14.69
C SER A 204 7.21 -1.54 13.79
N VAL A 205 6.04 -1.96 13.32
CA VAL A 205 5.88 -3.21 12.56
C VAL A 205 5.37 -2.98 11.15
N SER A 206 5.75 -3.86 10.22
CA SER A 206 5.31 -3.82 8.83
C SER A 206 5.35 -5.21 8.17
N ALA A 207 5.12 -5.27 6.86
CA ALA A 207 5.14 -6.49 6.04
C ALA A 207 4.16 -7.60 6.48
N GLY A 208 3.14 -7.23 7.26
CA GLY A 208 2.04 -8.10 7.68
C GLY A 208 0.97 -7.30 8.43
N PRO A 209 -0.26 -7.82 8.54
CA PRO A 209 -1.33 -7.17 9.30
C PRO A 209 -1.03 -7.21 10.81
N LEU A 210 -1.19 -6.08 11.50
CA LEU A 210 -1.14 -6.03 12.96
C LEU A 210 -2.55 -6.22 13.53
N PHE A 211 -2.86 -7.44 13.96
CA PHE A 211 -4.17 -7.74 14.55
C PHE A 211 -4.36 -7.06 15.91
N PRO A 212 -5.61 -6.66 16.27
CA PRO A 212 -5.90 -6.04 17.56
C PRO A 212 -5.45 -6.86 18.77
N SER A 213 -5.56 -8.19 18.70
CA SER A 213 -5.13 -9.11 19.77
C SER A 213 -3.62 -9.09 19.98
N VAL A 214 -2.84 -9.06 18.89
CA VAL A 214 -1.37 -8.96 18.96
C VAL A 214 -0.95 -7.63 19.58
N ARG A 215 -1.57 -6.52 19.15
CA ARG A 215 -1.32 -5.20 19.75
C ARG A 215 -1.65 -5.17 21.23
N GLN A 216 -2.81 -5.71 21.62
CA GLN A 216 -3.23 -5.75 23.01
C GLN A 216 -2.23 -6.53 23.87
N GLY A 217 -1.83 -7.74 23.44
CA GLY A 217 -0.86 -8.55 24.18
C GLY A 217 0.51 -7.87 24.33
N LEU A 218 0.97 -7.15 23.31
CA LEU A 218 2.20 -6.35 23.40
C LEU A 218 2.06 -5.16 24.35
N ASN A 219 0.93 -4.45 24.32
CA ASN A 219 0.64 -3.35 25.23
C ASN A 219 0.58 -3.82 26.70
N GLU A 220 -0.01 -4.99 26.96
CA GLU A 220 -0.05 -5.61 28.30
C GLU A 220 1.35 -5.96 28.83
N ARG A 221 2.30 -6.23 27.93
CA ARG A 221 3.73 -6.37 28.23
C ARG A 221 4.48 -5.04 28.32
N GLY A 222 3.81 -3.90 28.17
CA GLY A 222 4.43 -2.57 28.21
C GLY A 222 5.10 -2.13 26.91
N VAL A 223 4.85 -2.83 25.79
CA VAL A 223 5.39 -2.49 24.47
C VAL A 223 4.33 -1.78 23.63
N HIS A 224 4.50 -0.48 23.42
CA HIS A 224 3.65 0.29 22.51
C HIS A 224 4.03 0.01 21.06
N VAL A 225 3.16 -0.70 20.34
CA VAL A 225 3.38 -1.08 18.95
C VAL A 225 2.53 -0.24 18.00
N TYR A 226 3.15 0.21 16.91
CA TYR A 226 2.52 0.95 15.82
C TYR A 226 2.85 0.29 14.47
N GLN A 227 1.89 0.29 13.55
CA GLN A 227 2.07 -0.22 12.20
C GLN A 227 2.50 0.90 11.26
N CYS A 228 3.39 0.57 10.32
CA CYS A 228 3.65 1.40 9.14
C CYS A 228 3.46 0.58 7.86
N TYR A 229 3.06 1.28 6.80
CA TYR A 229 2.73 0.70 5.52
C TYR A 229 3.78 1.14 4.51
N VAL A 230 4.56 0.17 4.03
CA VAL A 230 5.77 0.38 3.25
C VAL A 230 5.77 -0.58 2.07
N ILE A 231 6.20 -0.10 0.90
CA ILE A 231 6.40 -0.91 -0.30
C ILE A 231 7.85 -0.75 -0.75
N ALA A 232 8.54 -1.85 -1.04
CA ALA A 232 9.97 -1.86 -1.39
C ALA A 232 10.36 -0.80 -2.43
N ASP A 233 9.59 -0.68 -3.52
CA ASP A 233 9.88 0.28 -4.59
C ASP A 233 9.53 1.75 -4.26
N LEU A 234 8.64 1.96 -3.29
CA LEU A 234 8.04 3.27 -3.02
C LEU A 234 8.46 3.87 -1.69
N GLY A 235 8.91 3.07 -0.72
CA GLY A 235 9.14 3.49 0.66
C GLY A 235 7.87 3.63 1.46
N LEU A 236 7.89 4.56 2.42
CA LEU A 236 6.78 4.82 3.32
C LEU A 236 5.58 5.35 2.54
N ILE A 237 4.44 4.70 2.71
CA ILE A 237 3.14 5.13 2.19
C ILE A 237 2.35 5.84 3.29
N SER A 238 2.20 5.18 4.44
CA SER A 238 1.49 5.74 5.59
C SER A 238 1.92 5.08 6.90
N TYR A 239 1.62 5.68 8.04
CA TYR A 239 2.02 5.19 9.36
C TYR A 239 1.01 5.54 10.44
N GLU A 240 0.89 4.67 11.43
CA GLU A 240 0.09 4.94 12.63
C GLU A 240 0.78 5.96 13.54
N THR A 241 -0.04 6.59 14.38
CA THR A 241 0.42 7.50 15.44
C THR A 241 -0.21 7.09 16.77
N PRO A 242 0.21 7.65 17.92
CA PRO A 242 -0.41 7.36 19.22
C PRO A 242 -1.93 7.58 19.29
N ALA A 243 -2.50 8.37 18.37
CA ALA A 243 -3.94 8.53 18.28
C ALA A 243 -4.69 7.27 17.80
N LEU A 244 -4.02 6.38 17.06
CA LEU A 244 -4.61 5.15 16.49
C LEU A 244 -5.90 5.37 15.69
N GLU A 245 -6.07 6.56 15.11
CA GLU A 245 -7.19 6.90 14.23
C GLU A 245 -6.73 6.93 12.76
N ALA A 246 -6.58 5.73 12.19
CA ALA A 246 -6.03 5.51 10.84
C ALA A 246 -4.55 5.88 10.68
N MET A 247 -4.00 5.63 9.50
CA MET A 247 -2.59 5.81 9.16
C MET A 247 -2.38 7.12 8.41
N VAL A 248 -1.52 8.01 8.91
CA VAL A 248 -1.17 9.28 8.24
C VAL A 248 -0.29 8.99 7.03
N VAL A 249 -0.65 9.55 5.87
CA VAL A 249 0.13 9.40 4.63
C VAL A 249 1.44 10.18 4.71
N ASP A 250 2.51 9.65 4.12
CA ASP A 250 3.81 10.32 4.05
C ASP A 250 3.73 11.58 3.17
N GLU A 251 4.61 12.53 3.46
CA GLU A 251 4.60 13.86 2.83
C GLU A 251 5.16 13.85 1.40
N ASP A 252 5.96 12.83 1.03
CA ASP A 252 6.61 12.69 -0.29
C ASP A 252 5.96 11.62 -1.18
N VAL A 253 4.73 11.22 -0.84
CA VAL A 253 3.91 10.38 -1.71
C VAL A 253 2.55 11.03 -1.95
N ILE A 254 1.99 10.76 -3.13
CA ILE A 254 0.59 11.04 -3.43
C ILE A 254 -0.13 9.70 -3.42
N VAL A 255 -1.20 9.60 -2.64
CA VAL A 255 -2.04 8.41 -2.58
C VAL A 255 -3.42 8.72 -3.14
N GLU A 256 -3.86 7.88 -4.07
CA GLU A 256 -5.21 7.87 -4.61
C GLU A 256 -5.91 6.57 -4.15
N ILE A 257 -7.19 6.67 -3.78
CA ILE A 257 -8.07 5.51 -3.66
C ILE A 257 -8.91 5.45 -4.92
N VAL A 258 -8.73 4.41 -5.72
CA VAL A 258 -9.37 4.29 -7.03
C VAL A 258 -10.29 3.08 -7.09
N ARG A 259 -11.25 3.12 -8.00
CA ARG A 259 -12.11 1.96 -8.28
C ARG A 259 -11.28 0.83 -8.90
N PRO A 260 -11.28 -0.37 -8.28
CA PRO A 260 -10.54 -1.52 -8.80
C PRO A 260 -10.87 -1.79 -10.29
N GLY A 261 -9.84 -2.07 -11.07
CA GLY A 261 -9.97 -2.37 -12.51
C GLY A 261 -10.20 -1.17 -13.44
N THR A 262 -10.27 0.06 -12.93
CA THR A 262 -10.35 1.28 -13.78
C THR A 262 -9.19 2.23 -13.53
N GLY A 263 -9.09 2.77 -12.32
CA GLY A 263 -8.28 3.93 -11.98
C GLY A 263 -9.05 5.23 -11.75
N ASP A 264 -10.39 5.17 -11.76
CA ASP A 264 -11.25 6.31 -11.43
C ASP A 264 -11.17 6.61 -9.91
N PRO A 265 -10.83 7.83 -9.49
CA PRO A 265 -10.79 8.19 -8.07
C PRO A 265 -12.14 7.97 -7.37
N LEU A 266 -12.10 7.52 -6.12
CA LEU A 266 -13.27 7.34 -5.26
C LEU A 266 -13.41 8.48 -4.24
N PRO A 267 -14.63 8.82 -3.82
CA PRO A 267 -14.87 9.75 -2.70
C PRO A 267 -14.29 9.25 -1.38
N ASP A 268 -14.09 10.17 -0.44
CA ASP A 268 -13.64 9.83 0.91
C ASP A 268 -14.54 8.80 1.59
N GLY A 269 -13.92 7.80 2.23
CA GLY A 269 -14.59 6.72 2.95
C GLY A 269 -15.02 5.51 2.10
N GLU A 270 -15.07 5.63 0.76
CA GLU A 270 -15.31 4.50 -0.13
C GLU A 270 -14.04 3.62 -0.23
N VAL A 271 -14.23 2.29 -0.16
CA VAL A 271 -13.12 1.33 -0.21
C VAL A 271 -12.73 1.09 -1.67
N GLY A 272 -11.45 1.25 -1.97
CA GLY A 272 -10.90 1.06 -3.29
C GLY A 272 -9.44 0.59 -3.26
N GLU A 273 -8.89 0.44 -4.46
CA GLU A 273 -7.50 0.07 -4.67
C GLU A 273 -6.57 1.25 -4.35
N VAL A 274 -5.50 0.96 -3.61
CA VAL A 274 -4.47 1.96 -3.28
C VAL A 274 -3.53 2.15 -4.46
N VAL A 275 -3.47 3.38 -4.96
CA VAL A 275 -2.55 3.81 -6.02
C VAL A 275 -1.62 4.87 -5.46
N VAL A 276 -0.32 4.71 -5.72
CA VAL A 276 0.70 5.57 -5.13
C VAL A 276 1.63 6.12 -6.20
N THR A 277 1.98 7.40 -6.05
CA THR A 277 3.08 8.05 -6.76
C THR A 277 4.12 8.52 -5.74
N ALA A 278 5.33 7.96 -5.79
CA ALA A 278 6.44 8.40 -4.94
C ALA A 278 7.17 9.58 -5.61
N LEU A 279 7.25 10.71 -4.90
CA LEU A 279 7.78 11.97 -5.45
C LEU A 279 9.31 12.06 -5.39
N SER A 280 9.94 11.32 -4.48
CA SER A 280 11.38 11.39 -4.20
C SER A 280 12.23 10.37 -4.97
N HIS A 281 11.63 9.36 -5.60
CA HIS A 281 12.35 8.26 -6.27
C HIS A 281 12.53 8.57 -7.76
N HIS A 282 13.57 9.33 -8.09
CA HIS A 282 13.80 9.78 -9.47
C HIS A 282 14.48 8.73 -10.35
N GLU A 283 15.23 7.79 -9.77
CA GLU A 283 16.01 6.79 -10.50
C GLU A 283 15.13 5.82 -11.30
N LEU A 284 13.94 5.53 -10.77
CA LEU A 284 12.91 4.69 -11.39
C LEU A 284 11.55 5.29 -10.99
N PRO A 285 11.06 6.32 -11.70
CA PRO A 285 9.81 6.98 -11.38
C PRO A 285 8.62 6.03 -11.49
N LEU A 286 7.98 5.70 -10.36
CA LEU A 286 6.74 4.92 -10.34
C LEU A 286 5.55 5.86 -10.13
N ILE A 287 4.93 6.23 -11.24
CA ILE A 287 3.77 7.14 -11.30
C ILE A 287 2.50 6.31 -11.45
N ARG A 288 1.56 6.53 -10.52
CA ARG A 288 0.31 5.78 -10.36
C ARG A 288 0.49 4.28 -10.30
N LEU A 289 1.35 3.82 -9.39
CA LEU A 289 1.52 2.39 -9.12
C LEU A 289 0.37 1.88 -8.25
N ALA A 290 -0.47 1.03 -8.80
CA ALA A 290 -1.43 0.23 -8.05
C ALA A 290 -0.70 -0.91 -7.34
N ILE A 291 -0.72 -0.89 -6.01
CA ILE A 291 0.06 -1.81 -5.16
C ILE A 291 -0.67 -3.11 -4.83
N GLY A 292 -1.93 -3.24 -5.31
CA GLY A 292 -2.74 -4.45 -5.19
C GLY A 292 -3.42 -4.62 -3.83
N ASP A 293 -3.48 -3.58 -3.01
CA ASP A 293 -4.14 -3.57 -1.71
C ASP A 293 -5.38 -2.67 -1.72
N LEU A 294 -6.33 -2.96 -0.84
CA LEU A 294 -7.52 -2.16 -0.61
C LEU A 294 -7.37 -1.27 0.63
N SER A 295 -7.87 -0.04 0.53
CA SER A 295 -8.03 0.88 1.66
C SER A 295 -9.14 1.89 1.39
N ALA A 296 -9.32 2.84 2.31
CA ALA A 296 -10.16 4.02 2.10
C ALA A 296 -9.49 5.24 2.73
N SER A 297 -9.68 6.41 2.14
CA SER A 297 -9.29 7.68 2.76
C SER A 297 -10.26 8.00 3.91
N MET A 298 -9.71 8.60 4.96
CA MET A 298 -10.46 9.02 6.13
C MET A 298 -10.73 10.52 6.07
N PRO A 299 -12.00 10.96 6.19
CA PRO A 299 -12.33 12.37 6.19
C PRO A 299 -11.91 13.05 7.49
N GLY A 300 -11.69 14.36 7.41
CA GLY A 300 -11.45 15.22 8.56
C GLY A 300 -10.02 15.17 9.13
N PRO A 301 -9.69 16.15 9.99
CA PRO A 301 -8.35 16.30 10.55
C PRO A 301 -7.99 15.14 11.49
N SER A 302 -6.70 14.85 11.60
CA SER A 302 -6.21 13.90 12.58
C SER A 302 -6.20 14.53 13.99
N PRO A 303 -6.62 13.80 15.04
CA PRO A 303 -6.47 14.26 16.42
C PRO A 303 -5.01 14.36 16.87
N CYS A 304 -4.07 13.72 16.16
CA CYS A 304 -2.63 13.81 16.44
C CYS A 304 -1.95 15.09 15.92
N GLY A 305 -2.73 16.05 15.41
CA GLY A 305 -2.23 17.33 14.91
C GLY A 305 -1.54 17.28 13.55
N ARG A 306 -1.24 16.09 13.02
CA ARG A 306 -0.76 15.92 11.64
C ARG A 306 -1.87 16.25 10.65
N THR A 307 -1.52 16.97 9.60
CA THR A 307 -2.50 17.59 8.68
C THR A 307 -2.60 16.88 7.33
N ASN A 308 -1.86 15.79 7.11
CA ASN A 308 -1.94 15.01 5.88
C ASN A 308 -3.18 14.11 5.87
N MET A 309 -3.55 13.62 4.69
CA MET A 309 -4.61 12.63 4.54
C MET A 309 -4.29 11.37 5.35
N ARG A 310 -5.35 10.61 5.68
CA ARG A 310 -5.24 9.37 6.44
C ARG A 310 -5.86 8.21 5.68
N LEU A 311 -5.25 7.04 5.75
CA LEU A 311 -5.77 5.78 5.22
C LEU A 311 -6.30 4.91 6.35
N LYS A 312 -7.42 4.23 6.15
CA LYS A 312 -7.93 3.22 7.12
C LYS A 312 -6.92 2.12 7.46
N GLY A 313 -5.89 1.95 6.65
CA GLY A 313 -4.93 0.87 6.72
C GLY A 313 -5.23 -0.20 5.67
N TRP A 314 -4.65 -1.38 5.83
CA TRP A 314 -4.87 -2.49 4.91
C TRP A 314 -6.24 -3.14 5.14
N LEU A 315 -7.09 -3.18 4.11
CA LEU A 315 -8.44 -3.77 4.15
C LEU A 315 -8.57 -5.06 3.32
N GLY A 316 -7.47 -5.56 2.78
CA GLY A 316 -7.46 -6.75 1.92
C GLY A 316 -6.72 -6.51 0.62
N ARG A 317 -6.81 -7.48 -0.28
CA ARG A 317 -6.18 -7.45 -1.61
C ARG A 317 -7.17 -7.02 -2.69
N ALA A 318 -6.69 -6.26 -3.66
CA ALA A 318 -7.48 -5.80 -4.81
C ALA A 318 -7.49 -6.83 -5.97
N ASP A 319 -6.59 -7.82 -5.96
CA ASP A 319 -6.42 -8.86 -6.98
C ASP A 319 -7.52 -9.94 -6.92
N GLN A 320 -8.76 -9.53 -7.18
CA GLN A 320 -9.95 -10.38 -7.03
C GLN A 320 -10.25 -11.15 -8.31
N THR A 321 -9.39 -12.11 -8.67
CA THR A 321 -9.61 -12.97 -9.84
C THR A 321 -10.31 -14.27 -9.44
N ALA A 322 -11.25 -14.72 -10.27
CA ALA A 322 -11.88 -16.03 -10.11
C ALA A 322 -11.92 -16.78 -11.45
N LYS A 323 -12.07 -18.11 -11.39
CA LYS A 323 -12.17 -18.96 -12.59
C LYS A 323 -13.58 -19.53 -12.73
N VAL A 324 -14.29 -19.14 -13.79
CA VAL A 324 -15.69 -19.52 -14.06
C VAL A 324 -15.75 -20.29 -15.36
N ARG A 325 -16.19 -21.56 -15.31
CA ARG A 325 -16.33 -22.44 -16.49
C ARG A 325 -15.08 -22.44 -17.40
N GLY A 326 -13.90 -22.46 -16.80
CA GLY A 326 -12.62 -22.51 -17.52
C GLY A 326 -12.03 -21.17 -17.94
N LEU A 327 -12.76 -20.06 -17.80
CA LEU A 327 -12.30 -18.70 -18.12
C LEU A 327 -11.99 -17.92 -16.83
N PHE A 328 -10.96 -17.07 -16.88
CA PHE A 328 -10.68 -16.14 -15.79
C PHE A 328 -11.57 -14.91 -15.91
N VAL A 329 -12.10 -14.47 -14.77
CA VAL A 329 -12.85 -13.24 -14.64
C VAL A 329 -12.07 -12.26 -13.77
N HIS A 330 -11.89 -11.05 -14.28
CA HIS A 330 -11.06 -10.01 -13.68
C HIS A 330 -11.85 -8.73 -13.38
N PRO A 331 -11.44 -7.94 -12.37
CA PRO A 331 -12.06 -6.66 -12.03
C PRO A 331 -12.24 -5.72 -13.22
N GLU A 332 -11.26 -5.65 -14.13
CA GLU A 332 -11.25 -4.80 -15.33
C GLU A 332 -12.43 -5.13 -16.28
N GLN A 333 -12.84 -6.40 -16.33
CA GLN A 333 -13.97 -6.83 -17.14
C GLN A 333 -15.29 -6.38 -16.53
N VAL A 334 -15.43 -6.46 -15.19
CA VAL A 334 -16.62 -5.95 -14.48
C VAL A 334 -16.74 -4.45 -14.72
N ALA A 335 -15.65 -3.71 -14.53
CA ALA A 335 -15.60 -2.28 -14.77
C ALA A 335 -16.00 -1.89 -16.21
N ARG A 336 -15.54 -2.65 -17.21
CA ARG A 336 -15.92 -2.44 -18.61
C ARG A 336 -17.42 -2.59 -18.84
N VAL A 337 -18.04 -3.60 -18.22
CA VAL A 337 -19.50 -3.80 -18.29
C VAL A 337 -20.24 -2.61 -17.68
N LEU A 338 -19.84 -2.15 -16.49
CA LEU A 338 -20.44 -0.98 -15.84
C LEU A 338 -20.35 0.26 -16.73
N LYS A 339 -19.16 0.54 -17.29
CA LYS A 339 -18.92 1.67 -18.18
C LYS A 339 -19.78 1.61 -19.45
N GLN A 340 -19.87 0.45 -20.11
CA GLN A 340 -20.73 0.26 -21.29
C GLN A 340 -22.21 0.50 -20.98
N CYS A 341 -22.62 0.26 -19.73
CA CYS A 341 -23.99 0.44 -19.27
C CYS A 341 -24.26 1.82 -18.66
N GLY A 342 -23.26 2.72 -18.57
CA GLY A 342 -23.39 4.03 -17.95
C GLY A 342 -23.67 3.95 -16.44
N LEU A 343 -23.04 3.00 -15.75
CA LEU A 343 -23.22 2.74 -14.32
C LEU A 343 -21.97 3.15 -13.55
N ASP A 344 -22.17 3.86 -12.43
CA ASP A 344 -21.14 4.42 -11.55
C ASP A 344 -21.30 4.00 -10.07
N GLY A 345 -22.40 3.31 -9.74
CA GLY A 345 -22.67 2.79 -8.39
C GLY A 345 -21.73 1.67 -7.93
N ARG A 346 -21.93 1.20 -6.69
CA ARG A 346 -21.27 -0.02 -6.20
C ARG A 346 -21.78 -1.22 -7.00
N ALA A 347 -20.90 -2.18 -7.24
CA ALA A 347 -21.23 -3.41 -7.94
C ALA A 347 -20.48 -4.58 -7.34
N ARG A 348 -21.05 -5.78 -7.50
CA ARG A 348 -20.42 -7.05 -7.10
C ARG A 348 -20.79 -8.15 -8.08
N LEU A 349 -19.79 -8.75 -8.69
CA LEU A 349 -19.94 -9.97 -9.46
C LEU A 349 -19.86 -11.17 -8.51
N VAL A 350 -21.01 -11.77 -8.20
CA VAL A 350 -21.11 -12.97 -7.38
C VAL A 350 -20.98 -14.19 -8.28
N ILE A 351 -20.01 -15.04 -7.97
CA ILE A 351 -19.77 -16.31 -8.63
C ILE A 351 -20.24 -17.39 -7.67
N GLY A 352 -21.32 -18.05 -8.05
CA GLY A 352 -21.93 -19.10 -7.23
C GLY A 352 -21.94 -20.43 -7.96
N ARG A 353 -22.67 -21.39 -7.38
CA ARG A 353 -22.93 -22.69 -7.98
C ARG A 353 -24.38 -23.08 -7.75
N GLU A 354 -25.06 -23.50 -8.81
CA GLU A 354 -26.39 -24.09 -8.77
C GLU A 354 -26.32 -25.51 -9.35
N GLY A 355 -26.41 -26.51 -8.46
CA GLY A 355 -26.10 -27.90 -8.82
C GLY A 355 -24.66 -28.04 -9.30
N ASP A 356 -24.45 -28.62 -10.48
CA ASP A 356 -23.11 -28.81 -11.07
C ASP A 356 -22.66 -27.63 -11.96
N ARG A 357 -23.38 -26.51 -11.96
CA ARG A 357 -23.12 -25.38 -12.85
C ARG A 357 -22.69 -24.14 -12.10
N ASP A 358 -21.56 -23.55 -12.50
CA ASP A 358 -21.15 -22.23 -12.03
C ASP A 358 -22.15 -21.15 -12.51
N THR A 359 -22.58 -20.28 -11.61
CA THR A 359 -23.42 -19.11 -11.89
C THR A 359 -22.59 -17.83 -11.78
N MET A 360 -23.01 -16.78 -12.49
CA MET A 360 -22.34 -15.49 -12.48
C MET A 360 -23.42 -14.40 -12.50
N THR A 361 -23.54 -13.66 -11.40
CA THR A 361 -24.57 -12.62 -11.22
C THR A 361 -23.91 -11.30 -10.87
N LEU A 362 -24.08 -10.28 -11.70
CA LEU A 362 -23.61 -8.93 -11.42
C LEU A 362 -24.70 -8.15 -10.68
N HIS A 363 -24.48 -7.92 -9.40
CA HIS A 363 -25.27 -7.01 -8.59
C HIS A 363 -24.77 -5.58 -8.81
N VAL A 364 -25.66 -4.63 -9.07
CA VAL A 364 -25.30 -3.22 -9.26
C VAL A 364 -26.30 -2.32 -8.53
N GLU A 365 -25.78 -1.42 -7.69
CA GLU A 365 -26.57 -0.36 -7.10
C GLU A 365 -26.95 0.69 -8.14
N TYR A 366 -28.24 1.01 -8.24
CA TYR A 366 -28.72 2.01 -9.19
C TYR A 366 -29.97 2.73 -8.66
N ALA A 367 -29.98 4.06 -8.74
CA ALA A 367 -31.08 4.90 -8.24
C ALA A 367 -32.11 5.32 -9.31
N GLY A 368 -31.86 4.98 -10.59
CA GLY A 368 -32.67 5.43 -11.74
C GLY A 368 -33.71 4.42 -12.23
N ASP A 369 -34.28 4.70 -13.41
CA ASP A 369 -35.21 3.76 -14.09
C ASP A 369 -34.47 2.50 -14.56
N ALA A 370 -34.81 1.36 -13.96
CA ALA A 370 -34.19 0.07 -14.27
C ALA A 370 -34.79 -0.60 -15.53
N LYS A 371 -35.75 0.03 -16.21
CA LYS A 371 -36.41 -0.56 -17.39
C LYS A 371 -35.39 -0.89 -18.50
N GLY A 372 -35.26 -2.18 -18.80
CA GLY A 372 -34.31 -2.69 -19.82
C GLY A 372 -32.84 -2.66 -19.40
N LEU A 373 -32.53 -2.21 -18.17
CA LEU A 373 -31.15 -2.15 -17.67
C LEU A 373 -30.56 -3.55 -17.49
N THR A 374 -31.34 -4.50 -16.95
CA THR A 374 -30.94 -5.90 -16.79
C THR A 374 -30.48 -6.50 -18.12
N ASP A 375 -31.31 -6.41 -19.18
CA ASP A 375 -30.98 -6.96 -20.49
C ASP A 375 -29.71 -6.33 -21.09
N ARG A 376 -29.52 -5.03 -20.86
CA ARG A 376 -28.32 -4.29 -21.31
C ARG A 376 -27.06 -4.80 -20.59
N ILE A 377 -27.13 -4.97 -19.26
CA ILE A 377 -26.04 -5.50 -18.46
C ILE A 377 -25.73 -6.95 -18.87
N GLU A 378 -26.73 -7.82 -18.99
CA GLU A 378 -26.52 -9.23 -19.37
C GLU A 378 -25.90 -9.36 -20.78
N SER A 379 -26.30 -8.48 -21.70
CA SER A 379 -25.70 -8.40 -23.03
C SER A 379 -24.23 -7.96 -22.98
N ALA A 380 -23.92 -6.94 -22.17
CA ALA A 380 -22.56 -6.46 -21.94
C ALA A 380 -21.67 -7.51 -21.23
N ILE A 381 -22.24 -8.26 -20.27
CA ILE A 381 -21.59 -9.40 -19.62
C ILE A 381 -21.19 -10.44 -20.66
N LYS A 382 -22.14 -10.88 -21.49
CA LYS A 382 -21.87 -11.89 -22.53
C LYS A 382 -20.78 -11.43 -23.49
N ALA A 383 -20.83 -10.17 -23.92
CA ALA A 383 -19.83 -9.61 -24.83
C ALA A 383 -18.44 -9.48 -24.20
N THR A 384 -18.36 -9.13 -22.91
CA THR A 384 -17.09 -8.83 -22.22
C THR A 384 -16.42 -10.06 -21.63
N PHE A 385 -17.19 -10.96 -21.02
CA PHE A 385 -16.67 -12.15 -20.35
C PHE A 385 -16.67 -13.39 -21.26
N ASN A 386 -17.37 -13.34 -22.40
CA ASN A 386 -17.68 -14.53 -23.21
C ASN A 386 -18.40 -15.63 -22.41
N LEU A 387 -19.11 -15.24 -21.34
CA LEU A 387 -19.87 -16.10 -20.44
C LEU A 387 -21.28 -15.54 -20.30
N ARG A 388 -22.29 -16.44 -20.24
CA ARG A 388 -23.63 -16.02 -19.79
C ARG A 388 -23.60 -15.75 -18.30
N GLY A 389 -24.14 -14.61 -17.89
CA GLY A 389 -24.39 -14.21 -16.51
C GLY A 389 -25.69 -13.42 -16.40
N HIS A 390 -26.12 -13.19 -15.17
CA HIS A 390 -27.35 -12.49 -14.82
C HIS A 390 -27.04 -11.12 -14.24
N ALA A 391 -28.03 -10.22 -14.25
CA ALA A 391 -27.93 -8.93 -13.57
C ALA A 391 -28.99 -8.79 -12.49
N ARG A 392 -28.60 -8.21 -11.34
CA ARG A 392 -29.51 -7.83 -10.25
C ARG A 392 -29.32 -6.36 -9.93
N ILE A 393 -30.42 -5.61 -9.96
CA ILE A 393 -30.40 -4.19 -9.62
C ILE A 393 -30.72 -4.06 -8.14
N GLU A 394 -29.80 -3.42 -7.44
CA GLU A 394 -29.84 -3.22 -6.00
C GLU A 394 -30.16 -1.76 -5.69
N ALA A 395 -30.81 -1.51 -4.55
CA ALA A 395 -31.01 -0.14 -4.08
C ALA A 395 -29.65 0.45 -3.64
N PRO A 396 -29.42 1.77 -3.80
CA PRO A 396 -28.19 2.41 -3.31
C PRO A 396 -27.93 2.13 -1.82
N GLY A 397 -26.68 1.77 -1.50
CA GLY A 397 -26.21 1.47 -0.15
C GLY A 397 -26.44 0.04 0.36
N THR A 398 -27.04 -0.88 -0.42
CA THR A 398 -27.28 -2.26 0.03
C THR A 398 -26.07 -3.18 -0.15
N LEU A 399 -25.17 -2.91 -1.09
CA LEU A 399 -23.93 -3.67 -1.26
C LEU A 399 -22.88 -3.21 -0.24
N ALA A 400 -22.15 -4.16 0.35
CA ALA A 400 -21.13 -3.82 1.33
C ALA A 400 -20.00 -2.96 0.72
N ASN A 401 -19.56 -1.94 1.46
CA ASN A 401 -18.40 -1.12 1.12
C ASN A 401 -17.11 -1.79 1.65
N ASP A 402 -16.75 -2.94 1.07
CA ASP A 402 -15.58 -3.76 1.43
C ASP A 402 -14.55 -3.86 0.28
N GLY A 403 -14.77 -3.11 -0.81
CA GLY A 403 -13.92 -3.15 -2.01
C GLY A 403 -14.02 -4.44 -2.82
N LYS A 404 -14.88 -5.39 -2.43
CA LYS A 404 -15.04 -6.68 -3.10
C LYS A 404 -15.93 -6.55 -4.33
N LEU A 405 -15.29 -6.46 -5.50
CA LEU A 405 -15.91 -6.42 -6.82
C LEU A 405 -16.20 -7.83 -7.37
N ILE A 406 -15.38 -8.83 -7.05
CA ILE A 406 -15.61 -10.23 -7.44
C ILE A 406 -15.69 -11.09 -6.17
N ASP A 407 -16.81 -11.80 -6.02
CA ASP A 407 -17.14 -12.61 -4.85
C ASP A 407 -17.38 -14.05 -5.25
N ASP A 408 -16.35 -14.89 -5.12
CA ASP A 408 -16.46 -16.33 -5.34
C ASP A 408 -17.00 -17.01 -4.07
N THR A 409 -18.28 -17.36 -4.10
CA THR A 409 -19.00 -17.97 -2.98
C THR A 409 -19.18 -19.47 -3.18
N ARG A 410 -18.44 -20.07 -4.12
CA ARG A 410 -18.50 -21.52 -4.34
C ARG A 410 -17.73 -22.23 -3.23
N ASP A 411 -18.37 -23.22 -2.62
CA ASP A 411 -17.68 -24.18 -1.78
C ASP A 411 -16.99 -25.23 -2.67
N PHE A 412 -15.73 -25.53 -2.38
CA PHE A 412 -14.92 -26.51 -3.12
C PHE A 412 -14.86 -27.87 -2.41
#